data_AF-A0A7C2CHH3-F1
#
_entry.id   AF-A0A7C2CHH3-F1
#
_cell.length_a   1.000
_cell.length_b   1.000
_cell.length_c   1.000
_cell.angle_alpha   90.00
_cell.angle_beta   90.00
_cell.angle_gamma   90.00
#
_symmetry.space_group_name_H-M   'P 1'
#
loop_
_entity.id
_entity.type
_entity.pdbx_description
1 polymer ?
#
loop_
_entity_poly.entity_id
_entity_poly.type
_entity_poly.pdbx_seq_one_letter_code
_entity_poly.pdbx_strand_id
1 'polypeptide(L)'
;MEKLKIGIYELTGCAGDALLILDCESQLIDIFQAADIEAFLMAKSDNSHGPVDIALVEGSVTTKEEKEELLAIRKRAGLVIAMGNCACEGGIQAALTASGNWSEEFRQVYKDLKHTNVKPISSQPIDAFVKVDYYLPGCPIGQEQFLTTFTRLLAGHPPELYRFPVCLECKWRENDCLLNKNVACLGPLTRAGCGAVCPSHNLPCVGCWGPAEEANRWAEFQLLREKGFDLESIQRKMTMYAGTTIVDFFKQLKKEKR
;
A
#
# COMPACT_ATOMS: atom_id res chain seq x y z
N MET A 1 -30.71 14.71 1.39
CA MET A 1 -29.96 13.78 2.25
C MET A 1 -28.68 14.49 2.65
N GLU A 2 -28.27 14.40 3.92
CA GLU A 2 -26.98 14.97 4.34
C GLU A 2 -25.85 14.19 3.65
N LYS A 3 -24.89 14.90 3.07
CA LYS A 3 -23.76 14.26 2.37
C LYS A 3 -22.78 13.73 3.40
N LEU A 4 -22.13 12.61 3.08
CA LEU A 4 -21.05 12.11 3.93
C LEU A 4 -19.86 13.06 3.88
N LYS A 5 -19.27 13.30 5.05
CA LYS A 5 -18.04 14.06 5.21
C LYS A 5 -16.85 13.14 5.06
N ILE A 6 -16.00 13.42 4.08
CA ILE A 6 -14.85 12.59 3.76
C ILE A 6 -13.57 13.40 3.87
N GLY A 7 -12.59 12.84 4.60
CA GLY A 7 -11.23 13.35 4.66
C GLY A 7 -10.28 12.43 3.90
N ILE A 8 -9.43 13.01 3.05
CA ILE A 8 -8.31 12.37 2.36
C ILE A 8 -7.04 12.95 2.97
N TYR A 9 -6.27 12.09 3.61
CA TYR A 9 -5.08 12.47 4.37
C TYR A 9 -3.84 11.78 3.80
N GLU A 10 -2.75 12.54 3.69
CA GLU A 10 -1.52 12.13 3.04
C GLU A 10 -0.40 12.11 4.09
N LEU A 11 0.15 10.93 4.40
CA LEU A 11 1.35 10.76 5.22
C LEU A 11 2.57 10.53 4.29
N THR A 12 3.64 9.90 4.78
CA THR A 12 4.81 9.58 3.96
C THR A 12 4.47 8.62 2.83
N GLY A 13 4.47 9.12 1.61
CA GLY A 13 4.25 8.39 0.37
C GLY A 13 4.72 9.20 -0.84
N CYS A 14 4.37 8.75 -2.04
CA CYS A 14 4.60 9.51 -3.28
C CYS A 14 3.39 10.36 -3.70
N ALA A 15 2.31 10.34 -2.91
CA ALA A 15 1.03 10.97 -3.19
C ALA A 15 0.32 10.40 -4.45
N GLY A 16 0.70 9.17 -4.84
CA GLY A 16 0.19 8.54 -6.05
C GLY A 16 -1.27 8.11 -5.91
N ASP A 17 -1.71 7.73 -4.71
CA ASP A 17 -3.09 7.30 -4.49
C ASP A 17 -4.04 8.51 -4.44
N ALA A 18 -3.63 9.59 -3.79
CA ALA A 18 -4.28 10.90 -3.79
C ALA A 18 -4.37 11.49 -5.20
N LEU A 19 -3.27 11.45 -5.97
CA LEU A 19 -3.27 11.90 -7.37
C LEU A 19 -4.24 11.10 -8.23
N LEU A 20 -4.34 9.79 -8.03
CA LEU A 20 -5.27 8.94 -8.78
C LEU A 20 -6.74 9.36 -8.59
N ILE A 21 -7.12 9.87 -7.41
CA ILE A 21 -8.45 10.44 -7.19
C ILE A 21 -8.69 11.65 -8.12
N LEU A 22 -7.66 12.48 -8.35
CA LEU A 22 -7.73 13.62 -9.26
C LEU A 22 -7.71 13.21 -10.73
N ASP A 23 -6.99 12.14 -11.06
CA ASP A 23 -6.98 11.53 -12.40
C ASP A 23 -8.33 10.88 -12.77
N CYS A 24 -9.29 10.81 -11.83
CA CYS A 24 -10.69 10.48 -12.12
C CYS A 24 -11.41 11.63 -12.85
N GLU A 25 -10.79 12.24 -13.86
CA GLU A 25 -11.19 13.51 -14.49
C GLU A 25 -12.69 13.55 -14.85
N SER A 26 -13.19 12.51 -15.51
CA SER A 26 -14.59 12.42 -15.94
C SER A 26 -15.59 12.32 -14.80
N GLN A 27 -15.17 11.88 -13.61
CA GLN A 27 -16.01 11.72 -12.41
C GLN A 27 -15.67 12.74 -11.33
N LEU A 28 -14.67 13.60 -11.55
CA LEU A 28 -14.13 14.47 -10.50
C LEU A 28 -15.21 15.41 -9.94
N ILE A 29 -16.01 16.00 -10.82
CA ILE A 29 -17.14 16.85 -10.42
C ILE A 29 -18.17 16.03 -9.63
N ASP A 30 -18.48 14.81 -10.08
CA ASP A 30 -19.45 13.93 -9.41
C ASP A 30 -18.98 13.53 -8.01
N ILE A 31 -17.69 13.24 -7.83
CA ILE A 31 -17.08 12.90 -6.53
C ILE A 31 -17.30 14.03 -5.52
N PHE A 32 -16.97 15.27 -5.91
CA PHE A 32 -17.11 16.45 -5.05
C PHE A 32 -18.57 16.90 -4.88
N GLN A 33 -19.47 16.50 -5.78
CA GLN A 33 -20.90 16.72 -5.61
C GLN A 33 -21.56 15.68 -4.71
N ALA A 34 -21.07 14.44 -4.71
CA ALA A 34 -21.67 13.33 -3.97
C ALA A 34 -21.30 13.32 -2.47
N ALA A 35 -20.16 13.89 -2.10
CA ALA A 35 -19.67 13.95 -0.71
C ALA A 35 -19.12 15.34 -0.35
N ASP A 36 -19.14 15.67 0.93
CA ASP A 36 -18.47 16.86 1.44
C ASP A 36 -17.01 16.51 1.76
N ILE A 37 -16.10 16.87 0.85
CA ILE A 37 -14.66 16.59 1.01
C ILE A 37 -14.04 17.65 1.93
N GLU A 38 -13.95 17.34 3.22
CA GLU A 38 -13.50 18.23 4.30
C GLU A 38 -11.98 18.45 4.30
N ALA A 39 -11.21 17.41 3.98
CA ALA A 39 -9.75 17.48 3.89
C ALA A 39 -9.30 16.76 2.63
N PHE A 40 -8.47 17.42 1.82
CA PHE A 40 -7.75 16.85 0.69
C PHE A 40 -6.65 17.85 0.27
N LEU A 41 -5.47 17.74 0.89
CA LEU A 41 -4.38 18.71 0.76
C LEU A 41 -3.98 18.95 -0.70
N MET A 42 -3.92 17.90 -1.52
CA MET A 42 -3.59 18.02 -2.93
C MET A 42 -4.64 18.80 -3.76
N ALA A 43 -5.92 18.74 -3.37
CA ALA A 43 -7.02 19.26 -4.18
C ALA A 43 -7.55 20.63 -3.73
N LYS A 44 -7.32 21.01 -2.46
CA LYS A 44 -7.90 22.22 -1.88
C LYS A 44 -7.03 22.83 -0.78
N SER A 45 -7.19 24.14 -0.56
CA SER A 45 -6.46 24.91 0.44
C SER A 45 -7.23 25.09 1.76
N ASP A 46 -8.55 25.01 1.74
CA ASP A 46 -9.46 25.21 2.88
C ASP A 46 -9.75 23.92 3.65
N ASN A 47 -8.68 23.20 4.01
CA ASN A 47 -8.80 21.92 4.72
C ASN A 47 -9.33 22.08 6.15
N SER A 48 -10.36 21.29 6.47
CA SER A 48 -10.99 21.21 7.78
C SER A 48 -10.37 20.10 8.63
N HIS A 49 -10.28 20.36 9.93
CA HIS A 49 -9.81 19.40 10.93
C HIS A 49 -10.96 18.88 11.82
N GLY A 50 -12.19 19.12 11.41
CA GLY A 50 -13.40 18.66 12.10
C GLY A 50 -13.67 17.15 11.95
N PRO A 51 -14.75 16.66 12.57
CA PRO A 51 -15.19 15.26 12.43
C PRO A 51 -15.53 14.91 10.98
N VAL A 52 -15.14 13.70 10.56
CA VAL A 52 -15.44 13.13 9.25
C VAL A 52 -16.09 11.76 9.41
N ASP A 53 -16.99 11.40 8.51
CA ASP A 53 -17.60 10.07 8.51
C ASP A 53 -16.59 9.03 8.03
N ILE A 54 -15.77 9.37 7.04
CA ILE A 54 -14.77 8.49 6.45
C ILE A 54 -13.45 9.24 6.31
N ALA A 55 -12.36 8.62 6.75
CA ALA A 55 -10.99 9.05 6.51
C ALA A 55 -10.28 8.04 5.60
N LEU A 56 -9.95 8.47 4.38
CA LEU A 56 -9.01 7.78 3.49
C LEU A 56 -7.61 8.26 3.85
N VAL A 57 -6.73 7.35 4.25
CA VAL A 57 -5.36 7.69 4.67
C VAL A 57 -4.37 7.01 3.74
N GLU A 58 -3.64 7.80 2.95
CA GLU A 58 -2.49 7.36 2.16
C GLU A 58 -1.20 7.50 2.97
N GLY A 59 -0.23 6.64 2.66
CA GLY A 59 1.13 6.77 3.14
C GLY A 59 1.39 5.97 4.41
N SER A 60 2.67 5.66 4.62
CA SER A 60 3.14 5.01 5.84
C SER A 60 3.51 6.06 6.90
N VAL A 61 3.59 5.64 8.16
CA VAL A 61 4.08 6.51 9.23
C VAL A 61 5.61 6.38 9.33
N THR A 62 6.34 7.48 9.17
CA THR A 62 7.81 7.51 9.30
C THR A 62 8.32 8.52 10.33
N THR A 63 7.43 9.30 10.95
CA THR A 63 7.78 10.28 11.97
C THR A 63 6.85 10.21 13.19
N LYS A 64 7.23 10.88 14.29
CA LYS A 64 6.36 10.96 15.48
C LYS A 64 5.17 11.88 15.24
N GLU A 65 5.38 12.93 14.47
CA GLU A 65 4.39 13.93 14.11
C GLU A 65 3.27 13.29 13.27
N GLU A 66 3.61 12.49 12.27
CA GLU A 66 2.62 11.71 11.48
C GLU A 66 1.85 10.70 12.34
N LYS A 67 2.51 10.09 13.34
CA LYS A 67 1.83 9.19 14.27
C LYS A 67 0.79 9.95 15.08
N GLU A 68 1.13 11.14 15.59
CA GLU A 68 0.21 11.99 16.34
C GLU A 68 -0.95 12.47 15.46
N GLU A 69 -0.66 12.83 14.21
CA GLU A 69 -1.67 13.18 13.22
C GLU A 69 -2.63 12.02 12.93
N LEU A 70 -2.11 10.82 12.67
CA LEU A 70 -2.92 9.62 12.44
C LEU A 70 -3.82 9.30 13.64
N LEU A 71 -3.31 9.43 14.86
CA LEU A 71 -4.10 9.27 16.09
C LEU A 71 -5.20 10.33 16.19
N ALA A 72 -4.94 11.58 15.78
CA ALA A 72 -5.94 12.64 15.74
C ALA A 72 -7.01 12.37 14.66
N ILE A 73 -6.62 11.91 13.47
CA ILE A 73 -7.53 11.50 12.39
C ILE A 73 -8.46 10.39 12.89
N ARG A 74 -7.90 9.32 13.48
CA ARG A 74 -8.71 8.21 14.00
C ARG A 74 -9.73 8.66 15.05
N LYS A 75 -9.39 9.62 15.93
CA LYS A 75 -10.29 10.12 16.98
C LYS A 75 -11.51 10.87 16.42
N ARG A 76 -11.38 11.49 15.25
CA ARG A 76 -12.44 12.30 14.63
C ARG A 76 -13.13 11.62 13.44
N ALA A 77 -12.63 10.48 13.00
CA ALA A 77 -13.16 9.70 11.88
C ALA A 77 -14.11 8.60 12.35
N GLY A 78 -15.26 8.46 11.70
CA GLY A 78 -16.16 7.30 11.88
C GLY A 78 -15.52 6.01 11.37
N LEU A 79 -15.03 6.04 10.13
CA LEU A 79 -14.26 4.96 9.50
C LEU A 79 -12.86 5.45 9.10
N VAL A 80 -11.85 4.59 9.25
CA VAL A 80 -10.50 4.81 8.70
C VAL A 80 -10.19 3.71 7.70
N ILE A 81 -9.83 4.11 6.49
CA ILE A 81 -9.49 3.22 5.38
C ILE A 81 -8.03 3.45 5.02
N ALA A 82 -7.23 2.40 5.08
CA ALA A 82 -5.86 2.42 4.58
C ALA A 82 -5.89 2.44 3.05
N MET A 83 -5.42 3.52 2.44
CA MET A 83 -5.41 3.73 1.00
C MET A 83 -3.99 3.59 0.46
N GLY A 84 -3.80 2.65 -0.47
CA GLY A 84 -2.50 2.35 -1.06
C GLY A 84 -1.62 1.43 -0.21
N ASN A 85 -0.62 0.84 -0.85
CA ASN A 85 0.28 -0.15 -0.28
C ASN A 85 1.19 0.44 0.81
N CYS A 86 1.46 1.75 0.73
CA CYS A 86 2.16 2.48 1.77
C CYS A 86 1.39 2.47 3.09
N ALA A 87 0.09 2.78 3.05
CA ALA A 87 -0.75 2.74 4.26
C ALA A 87 -1.05 1.31 4.71
N CYS A 88 -1.30 0.40 3.75
CA CYS A 88 -1.67 -0.99 4.05
C CYS A 88 -0.52 -1.82 4.61
N GLU A 89 0.69 -1.68 4.07
CA GLU A 89 1.79 -2.61 4.37
C GLU A 89 3.10 -1.87 4.78
N GLY A 90 3.15 -0.54 4.63
CA GLY A 90 4.36 0.26 4.85
C GLY A 90 5.16 0.54 3.57
N GLY A 91 4.69 0.04 2.42
CA GLY A 91 5.21 0.39 1.09
C GLY A 91 6.67 0.01 0.83
N ILE A 92 7.26 0.64 -0.19
CA ILE A 92 8.67 0.42 -0.58
C ILE A 92 9.64 0.93 0.48
N GLN A 93 9.26 1.98 1.20
CA GLN A 93 10.04 2.56 2.27
C GLN A 93 10.25 1.57 3.43
N ALA A 94 9.26 0.74 3.77
CA ALA A 94 9.43 -0.30 4.80
C ALA A 94 10.47 -1.36 4.39
N ALA A 95 10.57 -1.69 3.10
CA ALA A 95 11.59 -2.61 2.61
C ALA A 95 13.02 -2.05 2.78
N LEU A 96 13.16 -0.73 2.64
CA LEU A 96 14.44 -0.03 2.79
C LEU A 96 14.81 0.22 4.26
N THR A 97 13.83 0.53 5.12
CA THR A 97 14.06 0.86 6.54
C THR A 97 13.97 -0.34 7.47
N ALA A 98 13.80 -1.56 6.94
CA ALA A 98 13.68 -2.80 7.73
C ALA A 98 14.92 -3.11 8.58
N SER A 99 16.08 -2.56 8.23
CA SER A 99 17.32 -2.62 9.00
C SER A 99 17.20 -1.96 10.39
N GLY A 100 16.29 -0.98 10.52
CA GLY A 100 16.20 -0.09 11.67
C GLY A 100 17.38 0.87 11.83
N ASN A 101 18.30 0.94 10.85
CA ASN A 101 19.55 1.68 10.95
C ASN A 101 19.48 3.05 10.29
N TRP A 102 18.45 3.83 10.65
CA TRP A 102 18.15 5.11 10.01
C TRP A 102 19.33 6.08 10.00
N SER A 103 20.18 6.04 11.02
CA SER A 103 21.38 6.89 11.09
C SER A 103 22.34 6.67 9.91
N GLU A 104 22.47 5.44 9.44
CA GLU A 104 23.32 5.11 8.30
C GLU A 104 22.63 5.48 6.98
N GLU A 105 21.34 5.16 6.85
CA GLU A 105 20.55 5.55 5.66
C GLU A 105 20.52 7.07 5.48
N PHE A 106 20.35 7.83 6.56
CA PHE A 106 20.41 9.29 6.54
C PHE A 106 21.78 9.82 6.12
N ARG A 107 22.87 9.23 6.62
CA ARG A 107 24.23 9.61 6.26
C ARG A 107 24.53 9.36 4.77
N GLN A 108 23.94 8.34 4.15
CA GLN A 108 24.13 8.11 2.71
C GLN A 108 23.57 9.26 1.85
N VAL A 109 22.46 9.88 2.26
CA VAL A 109 21.82 10.98 1.54
C VAL A 109 22.43 12.33 1.90
N TYR A 110 22.54 12.61 3.21
CA TYR A 110 22.87 13.94 3.73
C TYR A 110 24.31 14.07 4.27
N LYS A 111 25.10 12.99 4.27
CA LYS A 111 26.48 12.96 4.78
C LYS A 111 26.55 13.44 6.24
N ASP A 112 27.33 14.48 6.52
CA ASP A 112 27.60 14.97 7.87
C ASP A 112 26.63 16.08 8.33
N LEU A 113 25.53 16.29 7.60
CA LEU A 113 24.56 17.32 7.95
C LEU A 113 23.87 16.98 9.28
N LYS A 114 24.00 17.84 10.29
CA LYS A 114 23.32 17.66 11.59
C LYS A 114 21.89 18.18 11.48
N HIS A 115 20.94 17.27 11.32
CA HIS A 115 19.51 17.61 11.31
C HIS A 115 18.85 17.14 12.62
N THR A 116 18.17 18.05 13.33
CA THR A 116 17.58 17.76 14.65
C THR A 116 16.06 17.89 14.71
N ASN A 117 15.44 18.43 13.66
CA ASN A 117 14.05 18.88 13.73
C ASN A 117 13.01 17.77 13.51
N VAL A 118 13.41 16.65 12.91
CA VAL A 118 12.51 15.52 12.64
C VAL A 118 13.14 14.27 13.22
N LYS A 119 12.37 13.54 14.04
CA LYS A 119 12.79 12.26 14.61
C LYS A 119 12.14 11.13 13.82
N PRO A 120 12.87 10.54 12.87
CA PRO A 120 12.38 9.47 12.03
C PRO A 120 12.20 8.20 12.85
N ILE A 121 11.28 7.37 12.38
CA ILE A 121 11.09 5.99 12.79
C ILE A 121 11.11 5.12 11.55
N SER A 122 11.31 3.81 11.72
CA SER A 122 11.17 2.88 10.59
C SER A 122 9.75 2.95 10.05
N SER A 123 9.59 2.91 8.72
CA SER A 123 8.26 2.94 8.10
C SER A 123 7.38 1.81 8.64
N GLN A 124 6.16 2.15 9.02
CA GLN A 124 5.14 1.23 9.48
C GLN A 124 3.82 1.49 8.74
N PRO A 125 3.01 0.44 8.48
CA PRO A 125 1.63 0.62 8.04
C PRO A 125 0.81 1.34 9.11
N ILE A 126 -0.31 1.95 8.71
CA ILE A 126 -1.11 2.78 9.63
C ILE A 126 -1.82 1.93 10.70
N ASP A 127 -2.09 0.66 10.41
CA ASP A 127 -2.72 -0.28 11.34
C ASP A 127 -1.82 -0.70 12.51
N ALA A 128 -0.52 -0.39 12.44
CA ALA A 128 0.38 -0.52 13.58
C ALA A 128 0.08 0.50 14.70
N PHE A 129 -0.67 1.57 14.42
CA PHE A 129 -0.94 2.65 15.39
C PHE A 129 -2.41 2.88 15.68
N VAL A 130 -3.29 2.61 14.72
CA VAL A 130 -4.74 2.84 14.85
C VAL A 130 -5.53 1.67 14.31
N LYS A 131 -6.76 1.49 14.79
CA LYS A 131 -7.70 0.55 14.17
C LYS A 131 -8.08 1.05 12.78
N VAL A 132 -7.72 0.27 11.77
CA VAL A 132 -8.17 0.40 10.38
C VAL A 132 -9.43 -0.44 10.18
N ASP A 133 -10.45 0.13 9.52
CA ASP A 133 -11.72 -0.56 9.27
C ASP A 133 -11.70 -1.31 7.94
N TYR A 134 -11.09 -0.73 6.90
CA TYR A 134 -10.96 -1.35 5.57
C TYR A 134 -9.62 -1.00 4.91
N TYR A 135 -9.25 -1.79 3.90
CA TYR A 135 -8.00 -1.65 3.15
C TYR A 135 -8.30 -1.50 1.66
N LEU A 136 -7.63 -0.56 1.02
CA LEU A 136 -7.66 -0.34 -0.43
C LEU A 136 -6.23 -0.51 -0.97
N PRO A 137 -5.80 -1.74 -1.28
CA PRO A 137 -4.42 -2.02 -1.69
C PRO A 137 -4.14 -1.56 -3.12
N GLY A 138 -2.89 -1.16 -3.38
CA GLY A 138 -2.41 -0.74 -4.69
C GLY A 138 -1.17 0.17 -4.59
N CYS A 139 -0.38 0.31 -5.64
CA CYS A 139 0.72 1.28 -5.67
C CYS A 139 0.87 1.85 -7.10
N PRO A 140 -0.01 2.79 -7.51
CA PRO A 140 -1.16 3.28 -6.75
C PRO A 140 -2.38 2.34 -6.83
N ILE A 141 -3.45 2.67 -6.10
CA ILE A 141 -4.79 2.09 -6.25
C ILE A 141 -5.30 2.23 -7.69
N GLY A 142 -6.27 1.38 -8.07
CA GLY A 142 -6.92 1.47 -9.37
C GLY A 142 -8.09 2.46 -9.39
N GLN A 143 -8.31 3.13 -10.53
CA GLN A 143 -9.43 4.06 -10.73
C GLN A 143 -10.79 3.40 -10.49
N GLU A 144 -11.04 2.25 -11.13
CA GLU A 144 -12.28 1.48 -10.98
C GLU A 144 -12.47 0.98 -9.54
N GLN A 145 -11.38 0.54 -8.92
CA GLN A 145 -11.35 0.12 -7.52
C GLN A 145 -11.74 1.28 -6.58
N PHE A 146 -11.19 2.48 -6.80
CA PHE A 146 -11.55 3.68 -6.03
C PHE A 146 -13.02 4.07 -6.23
N LEU A 147 -13.48 4.23 -7.47
CA LEU A 147 -14.85 4.65 -7.78
C LEU A 147 -15.89 3.66 -7.23
N THR A 148 -15.63 2.36 -7.35
CA THR A 148 -16.47 1.31 -6.77
C THR A 148 -16.49 1.40 -5.25
N THR A 149 -15.33 1.54 -4.62
CA THR A 149 -15.21 1.70 -3.17
C THR A 149 -15.96 2.94 -2.68
N PHE A 150 -15.72 4.09 -3.31
CA PHE A 150 -16.34 5.36 -2.99
C PHE A 150 -17.88 5.27 -3.08
N THR A 151 -18.40 4.77 -4.20
CA THR A 151 -19.85 4.61 -4.39
C THR A 151 -20.48 3.67 -3.38
N ARG A 152 -19.82 2.56 -3.05
CA ARG A 152 -20.29 1.61 -2.03
C ARG A 152 -20.33 2.25 -0.64
N LEU A 153 -19.29 3.00 -0.28
CA LEU A 153 -19.22 3.71 0.99
C LEU A 153 -20.33 4.76 1.11
N LEU A 154 -20.60 5.53 0.06
CA LEU A 154 -21.73 6.47 0.01
C LEU A 154 -23.08 5.78 0.21
N ALA A 155 -23.23 4.55 -0.26
CA ALA A 155 -24.42 3.73 -0.07
C ALA A 155 -24.48 3.00 1.29
N GLY A 156 -23.47 3.16 2.15
CA GLY A 156 -23.40 2.48 3.44
C GLY A 156 -22.98 1.00 3.35
N HIS A 157 -22.32 0.60 2.25
CA HIS A 157 -21.81 -0.75 2.03
C HIS A 157 -20.29 -0.82 2.21
N PRO A 158 -19.75 -1.96 2.69
CA PRO A 158 -18.32 -2.14 2.81
C PRO A 158 -17.63 -2.19 1.43
N PRO A 159 -16.35 -1.75 1.34
CA PRO A 159 -15.52 -1.94 0.15
C PRO A 159 -15.36 -3.41 -0.25
N GLU A 160 -14.97 -3.66 -1.50
CA GLU A 160 -14.62 -5.00 -1.95
C GLU A 160 -13.32 -5.50 -1.31
N LEU A 161 -13.23 -6.81 -1.13
CA LEU A 161 -12.07 -7.46 -0.51
C LEU A 161 -11.23 -8.18 -1.55
N TYR A 162 -10.00 -7.73 -1.73
CA TYR A 162 -9.02 -8.27 -2.67
C TYR A 162 -8.20 -9.41 -2.04
N ARG A 163 -8.86 -10.56 -1.78
CA ARG A 163 -8.26 -11.68 -1.02
C ARG A 163 -7.48 -12.69 -1.87
N PHE A 164 -7.82 -12.82 -3.14
CA PHE A 164 -7.20 -13.80 -4.03
C PHE A 164 -5.92 -13.25 -4.69
N PRO A 165 -5.01 -14.13 -5.17
CA PRO A 165 -3.76 -13.68 -5.77
C PRO A 165 -3.92 -13.24 -7.23
N VAL A 166 -3.01 -12.39 -7.71
CA VAL A 166 -2.93 -11.95 -9.12
C VAL A 166 -2.90 -13.13 -10.10
N CYS A 167 -2.36 -14.28 -9.70
CA CYS A 167 -2.38 -15.50 -10.52
C CYS A 167 -3.77 -15.93 -10.98
N LEU A 168 -4.83 -15.66 -10.22
CA LEU A 168 -6.18 -16.00 -10.61
C LEU A 168 -6.64 -15.11 -11.78
N GLU A 169 -6.46 -13.79 -11.67
CA GLU A 169 -6.75 -12.84 -12.76
C GLU A 169 -5.90 -13.10 -14.00
N CYS A 170 -4.63 -13.41 -13.78
CA CYS A 170 -3.68 -13.74 -14.85
C CYS A 170 -4.16 -14.94 -15.67
N LYS A 171 -4.74 -15.96 -15.01
CA LYS A 171 -5.33 -17.12 -15.69
C LYS A 171 -6.64 -16.78 -16.38
N TRP A 172 -7.50 -15.95 -15.78
CA TRP A 172 -8.74 -15.49 -16.41
C TRP A 172 -8.49 -14.71 -17.70
N ARG A 173 -7.34 -14.05 -17.82
CA ARG A 173 -6.90 -13.36 -19.03
C ARG A 173 -6.11 -14.24 -20.00
N GLU A 174 -6.01 -15.54 -19.73
CA GLU A 174 -5.29 -16.51 -20.58
C GLU A 174 -3.82 -16.15 -20.81
N ASN A 175 -3.21 -15.42 -19.89
CA ASN A 175 -1.81 -15.04 -20.00
C ASN A 175 -0.90 -16.26 -19.83
N ASP A 176 0.12 -16.36 -20.68
CA ASP A 176 1.19 -17.34 -20.51
C ASP A 176 1.90 -17.16 -19.17
N CYS A 177 2.08 -18.26 -18.44
CA CYS A 177 2.76 -18.23 -17.16
C CYS A 177 4.25 -17.86 -17.32
N LEU A 178 4.62 -16.66 -16.87
CA LEU A 178 5.99 -16.16 -16.91
C LEU A 178 6.96 -16.99 -16.05
N LEU A 179 6.49 -17.62 -14.97
CA LEU A 179 7.30 -18.56 -14.18
C LEU A 179 7.73 -19.77 -15.03
N ASN A 180 6.87 -20.26 -15.93
CA ASN A 180 7.22 -21.36 -16.84
C ASN A 180 8.28 -20.95 -17.86
N LYS A 181 8.38 -19.66 -18.17
CA LYS A 181 9.41 -19.05 -19.04
C LYS A 181 10.68 -18.63 -18.26
N ASN A 182 10.83 -19.10 -17.01
CA ASN A 182 11.94 -18.73 -16.12
C ASN A 182 12.09 -17.21 -15.91
N VAL A 183 10.97 -16.51 -15.82
CA VAL A 183 10.90 -15.10 -15.43
C VAL A 183 10.30 -15.03 -14.03
N ALA A 184 11.08 -14.55 -13.05
CA ALA A 184 10.63 -14.44 -11.66
C ALA A 184 9.39 -13.54 -11.56
N CYS A 185 8.28 -14.03 -11.01
CA CYS A 185 7.01 -13.31 -10.98
C CYS A 185 6.33 -13.51 -9.63
N LEU A 186 5.97 -12.42 -8.93
CA LEU A 186 5.34 -12.51 -7.61
C LEU A 186 3.81 -12.63 -7.65
N GLY A 187 3.23 -12.93 -8.81
CA GLY A 187 1.79 -13.07 -8.98
C GLY A 187 1.14 -14.00 -7.94
N PRO A 188 1.75 -15.12 -7.55
CA PRO A 188 1.19 -16.03 -6.54
C PRO A 188 1.12 -15.43 -5.13
N LEU A 189 1.96 -14.44 -4.82
CA LEU A 189 2.05 -13.84 -3.50
C LEU A 189 1.34 -12.50 -3.39
N THR A 190 0.83 -11.95 -4.49
CA THR A 190 0.36 -10.56 -4.56
C THR A 190 -1.16 -10.50 -4.61
N ARG A 191 -1.80 -9.60 -3.85
CA ARG A 191 -3.26 -9.37 -3.93
C ARG A 191 -3.69 -9.00 -5.35
N ALA A 192 -4.80 -9.58 -5.79
CA ALA A 192 -5.46 -9.26 -7.05
C ALA A 192 -6.20 -7.91 -7.01
N GLY A 193 -6.75 -7.50 -8.15
CA GLY A 193 -7.51 -6.27 -8.36
C GLY A 193 -6.85 -5.34 -9.39
N CYS A 194 -5.57 -5.55 -9.69
CA CYS A 194 -4.86 -4.85 -10.76
C CYS A 194 -5.16 -5.40 -12.16
N GLY A 195 -6.00 -6.44 -12.23
CA GLY A 195 -6.32 -7.16 -13.46
C GLY A 195 -5.11 -7.89 -14.05
N ALA A 196 -4.06 -8.19 -13.29
CA ALA A 196 -2.80 -8.71 -13.84
C ALA A 196 -2.27 -7.86 -15.03
N VAL A 197 -2.30 -6.53 -14.92
CA VAL A 197 -1.86 -5.62 -16.00
C VAL A 197 -0.44 -5.90 -16.48
N CYS A 198 0.50 -6.19 -15.57
CA CYS A 198 1.89 -6.46 -15.95
C CYS A 198 2.04 -7.80 -16.70
N PRO A 199 1.54 -8.95 -16.18
CA PRO A 199 1.60 -10.21 -16.92
C PRO A 199 0.90 -10.16 -18.28
N SER A 200 -0.17 -9.37 -18.41
CA SER A 200 -0.87 -9.16 -19.70
C SER A 200 0.01 -8.47 -20.75
N HIS A 201 1.12 -7.84 -20.35
CA HIS A 201 2.12 -7.23 -21.21
C HIS A 201 3.47 -7.93 -21.14
N ASN A 202 3.49 -9.22 -20.77
CA ASN A 202 4.71 -10.04 -20.61
C ASN A 202 5.71 -9.50 -19.57
N LEU A 203 5.28 -8.66 -18.64
CA LEU A 203 6.08 -8.18 -17.52
C LEU A 203 5.73 -8.96 -16.25
N PRO A 204 6.71 -9.43 -15.46
CA PRO A 204 6.40 -10.14 -14.23
C PRO A 204 5.74 -9.23 -13.20
N CYS A 205 4.84 -9.79 -12.41
CA CYS A 205 4.33 -9.12 -11.22
C CYS A 205 5.48 -8.81 -10.26
N VAL A 206 5.49 -7.58 -9.75
CA VAL A 206 6.51 -7.06 -8.81
C VAL A 206 6.02 -7.01 -7.36
N GLY A 207 4.75 -7.35 -7.08
CA GLY A 207 4.22 -7.35 -5.72
C GLY A 207 3.61 -6.04 -5.24
N CYS A 208 3.38 -5.06 -6.11
CA CYS A 208 3.01 -3.70 -5.72
C CYS A 208 1.65 -3.55 -4.99
N TRP A 209 0.79 -4.57 -5.05
CA TRP A 209 -0.49 -4.62 -4.33
C TRP A 209 -0.40 -5.29 -2.95
N GLY A 210 0.81 -5.60 -2.50
CA GLY A 210 1.05 -6.21 -1.20
C GLY A 210 0.71 -7.71 -1.16
N PRO A 211 0.97 -8.36 -0.02
CA PRO A 211 0.84 -9.80 0.13
C PRO A 211 -0.63 -10.26 0.16
N ALA A 212 -0.96 -11.28 -0.62
CA ALA A 212 -2.24 -11.98 -0.50
C ALA A 212 -2.33 -12.72 0.85
N GLU A 213 -3.54 -12.78 1.41
CA GLU A 213 -3.80 -13.26 2.78
C GLU A 213 -3.32 -14.71 2.99
N GLU A 214 -3.60 -15.59 2.03
CA GLU A 214 -3.23 -17.02 2.06
C GLU A 214 -1.99 -17.34 1.20
N ALA A 215 -1.14 -16.36 0.93
CA ALA A 215 0.03 -16.53 0.07
C ALA A 215 1.05 -17.52 0.66
N ASN A 216 1.36 -18.60 -0.07
CA ASN A 216 2.40 -19.56 0.33
C ASN A 216 3.81 -19.05 -0.05
N ARG A 217 4.36 -18.19 0.81
CA ARG A 217 5.69 -17.57 0.64
C ARG A 217 6.82 -18.58 0.54
N TRP A 218 6.71 -19.70 1.27
CA TRP A 218 7.74 -20.74 1.26
C TRP A 218 7.79 -21.48 -0.07
N ALA A 219 6.63 -21.90 -0.59
CA ALA A 219 6.55 -22.57 -1.88
C ALA A 219 7.08 -21.68 -3.01
N GLU A 220 6.70 -20.40 -3.02
CA GLU A 220 7.23 -19.46 -4.02
C GLU A 220 8.75 -19.29 -3.89
N PHE A 221 9.27 -19.16 -2.67
CA PHE A 221 10.70 -19.06 -2.44
C PHE A 221 11.46 -20.28 -2.98
N GLN A 222 10.98 -21.50 -2.69
CA GLN A 222 11.60 -22.74 -3.19
C GLN A 222 11.51 -22.83 -4.71
N LEU A 223 10.35 -22.50 -5.30
CA LEU A 223 10.17 -22.47 -6.75
C LEU A 223 11.18 -21.54 -7.44
N LEU A 224 11.40 -20.35 -6.91
CA LEU A 224 12.38 -19.41 -7.46
C LEU A 224 13.81 -19.93 -7.30
N ARG A 225 14.13 -20.61 -6.20
CA ARG A 225 15.43 -21.25 -5.98
C ARG A 225 15.68 -22.39 -6.98
N GLU A 226 14.70 -23.26 -7.19
CA GLU A 226 14.76 -24.37 -8.15
C GLU A 226 14.93 -23.89 -9.59
N LYS A 227 14.35 -22.73 -9.91
CA LYS A 227 14.53 -22.06 -11.22
C LYS A 227 15.89 -21.38 -11.39
N GLY A 228 16.75 -21.41 -10.37
CA GLY A 228 18.11 -20.89 -10.44
C GLY A 228 18.27 -19.40 -10.13
N PHE A 229 17.25 -18.74 -9.57
CA PHE A 229 17.40 -17.36 -9.12
C PHE A 229 18.29 -17.31 -7.86
N ASP A 230 19.19 -16.33 -7.81
CA ASP A 230 20.06 -16.13 -6.66
C ASP A 230 19.26 -15.62 -5.45
N LEU A 231 19.80 -15.86 -4.25
CA LEU A 231 19.11 -15.58 -2.99
C LEU A 231 18.85 -14.09 -2.79
N GLU A 232 19.77 -13.23 -3.22
CA GLU A 232 19.68 -11.78 -3.04
C GLU A 232 18.58 -11.20 -3.93
N SER A 233 18.51 -11.63 -5.19
CA SER A 233 17.45 -11.26 -6.12
C SER A 233 16.07 -11.69 -5.62
N ILE A 234 15.94 -12.91 -5.09
CA ILE A 234 14.68 -13.40 -4.51
C ILE A 234 14.29 -12.54 -3.31
N GLN A 235 15.23 -12.30 -2.39
CA GLN A 235 14.99 -11.47 -1.21
C GLN A 235 14.54 -10.08 -1.61
N ARG A 236 15.33 -9.38 -2.43
CA ARG A 236 15.00 -8.01 -2.88
C ARG A 236 13.64 -7.95 -3.54
N LYS A 237 13.31 -8.91 -4.40
CA LYS A 237 12.04 -8.92 -5.13
C LYS A 237 10.88 -9.15 -4.17
N MET A 238 10.95 -10.19 -3.33
CA MET A 238 9.89 -10.52 -2.39
C MET A 238 9.67 -9.42 -1.35
N THR A 239 10.72 -8.72 -0.91
CA THR A 239 10.58 -7.69 0.13
C THR A 239 10.11 -6.34 -0.36
N MET A 240 10.33 -6.01 -1.64
CA MET A 240 10.15 -4.66 -2.19
C MET A 240 8.82 -4.00 -1.84
N TYR A 241 7.71 -4.74 -1.90
CA TYR A 241 6.37 -4.22 -1.64
C TYR A 241 5.59 -5.02 -0.59
N ALA A 242 6.22 -6.01 0.03
CA ALA A 242 5.57 -6.84 1.04
C ALA A 242 5.56 -6.20 2.44
N GLY A 243 6.12 -4.99 2.56
CA GLY A 243 6.00 -4.19 3.76
C GLY A 243 6.68 -4.80 4.98
N THR A 244 6.13 -4.55 6.17
CA THR A 244 6.65 -5.10 7.43
C THR A 244 6.39 -6.60 7.59
N THR A 245 5.38 -7.15 6.91
CA THR A 245 4.91 -8.55 7.11
C THR A 245 5.89 -9.61 6.61
N ILE A 246 6.84 -9.25 5.74
CA ILE A 246 7.83 -10.17 5.19
C ILE A 246 9.11 -10.28 6.01
N VAL A 247 9.34 -9.31 6.91
CA VAL A 247 10.52 -9.28 7.76
C VAL A 247 10.59 -10.55 8.63
N ASP A 248 9.44 -11.01 9.13
CA ASP A 248 9.37 -12.21 9.95
C ASP A 248 9.65 -13.50 9.16
N PHE A 249 9.21 -13.56 7.90
CA PHE A 249 9.52 -14.69 7.01
C PHE A 249 11.03 -14.86 6.80
N PHE A 250 11.75 -13.78 6.49
CA PHE A 250 13.20 -13.86 6.29
C PHE A 250 13.99 -14.00 7.60
N LYS A 251 13.45 -13.56 8.75
CA LYS A 251 14.02 -13.87 10.07
C LYS A 251 13.96 -15.37 10.37
N GLN A 252 12.85 -16.04 10.03
CA GLN A 252 12.70 -17.49 10.21
C GLN A 252 13.70 -18.27 9.33
N LEU A 253 13.84 -17.91 8.05
CA LEU A 253 14.83 -18.48 7.13
C LEU A 253 16.28 -18.40 7.62
N LYS A 254 16.65 -17.31 8.33
CA LYS A 254 18.01 -17.17 8.90
C LYS A 254 18.24 -18.07 10.12
N LYS A 255 17.18 -18.47 10.84
CA LYS A 255 17.27 -19.38 11.99
C LYS A 255 17.43 -20.83 11.56
N GLU A 256 16.79 -21.25 10.46
CA GLU A 256 16.90 -22.61 9.91
C GLU A 256 18.26 -22.92 9.26
N LYS A 257 19.09 -21.90 9.01
CA LYS A 257 20.48 -22.05 8.56
C LYS A 257 21.49 -22.23 9.70
N ARG A 258 21.06 -22.25 10.97
CA ARG A 258 21.89 -22.54 12.15
C ARG A 258 21.51 -23.89 12.73
#